data_AF-A0A534UKN6-F1
#
_entry.id   AF-A0A534UKN6-F1
#
_cell.length_a   1.000
_cell.length_b   1.000
_cell.length_c   1.000
_cell.angle_alpha   90.00
_cell.angle_beta   90.00
_cell.angle_gamma   90.00
#
_symmetry.space_group_name_H-M   'P 1'
#
loop_
_entity.id
_entity.type
_entity.pdbx_description
1 polymer ?
#
loop_
_entity_poly.entity_id
_entity_poly.type
_entity_poly.pdbx_seq_one_letter_code
_entity_poly.pdbx_strand_id
1 'polypeptide(L)'
;MTRDEEFYNIKYKEGSLEPKTRELIFFAASIAIGHENGAKIHLGKARECGASEEEITESMVYAMQRATAKVRYLGRNLIEK
;
A
#
# COMPACT_ATOMS: atom_id res chain seq x y z
N MET A 1 -9.98 19.85 -3.57
CA MET A 1 -11.24 19.66 -2.83
C MET A 1 -11.63 18.20 -2.94
N THR A 2 -11.98 17.54 -1.82
CA THR A 2 -12.40 16.14 -1.82
C THR A 2 -13.81 15.99 -2.36
N ARG A 3 -14.13 14.84 -2.96
CA ARG A 3 -15.48 14.49 -3.44
C ARG A 3 -15.94 13.17 -2.82
N ASP A 4 -17.20 13.08 -2.42
CA ASP A 4 -17.77 11.82 -1.96
C ASP A 4 -18.07 10.94 -3.19
N GLU A 5 -17.58 9.71 -3.18
CA GLU A 5 -17.72 8.72 -4.26
C GLU A 5 -18.18 7.36 -3.70
N GLU A 6 -18.69 6.49 -4.56
CA GLU A 6 -19.14 5.15 -4.19
C GLU A 6 -18.69 4.10 -5.22
N PHE A 7 -18.12 2.99 -4.74
CA PHE A 7 -17.75 1.85 -5.56
C PHE A 7 -18.11 0.55 -4.83
N TYR A 8 -18.91 -0.33 -5.44
CA TYR A 8 -19.38 -1.58 -4.80
C TYR A 8 -19.99 -1.37 -3.40
N ASN A 9 -20.89 -0.39 -3.24
CA ASN A 9 -21.48 0.00 -1.96
C ASN A 9 -20.47 0.45 -0.87
N ILE A 10 -19.21 0.69 -1.26
CA ILE A 10 -18.18 1.26 -0.38
C ILE A 10 -18.06 2.75 -0.71
N LYS A 11 -18.37 3.58 0.28
CA LYS A 11 -18.24 5.03 0.18
C LYS A 11 -16.82 5.46 0.53
N TYR A 12 -16.26 6.37 -0.25
CA TYR A 12 -14.94 6.94 -0.01
C TYR A 12 -14.87 8.40 -0.45
N LYS A 13 -13.82 9.09 -0.01
CA LYS A 13 -13.57 10.49 -0.39
C LYS A 13 -12.45 10.55 -1.41
N GLU A 14 -12.79 10.77 -2.67
CA GLU A 14 -11.80 10.98 -3.72
C GLU A 14 -11.03 12.27 -3.46
N GLY A 15 -9.70 12.22 -3.64
CA GLY A 15 -8.80 13.32 -3.33
C GLY A 15 -8.56 13.56 -1.83
N SER A 16 -8.99 12.65 -0.95
CA SER A 16 -8.69 12.74 0.51
C SER A 16 -7.25 12.42 0.87
N LEU A 17 -6.50 11.82 -0.05
CA LEU A 17 -5.07 11.60 0.04
C LEU A 17 -4.35 12.43 -1.00
N GLU A 18 -3.18 12.95 -0.63
CA GLU A 18 -2.24 13.52 -1.60
C GLU A 18 -1.93 12.49 -2.72
N PRO A 19 -1.82 12.91 -3.98
CA PRO A 19 -1.62 12.00 -5.11
C PRO A 19 -0.47 11.01 -4.91
N LYS A 20 0.70 11.49 -4.44
CA LYS A 20 1.86 10.63 -4.15
C LYS A 20 1.52 9.51 -3.16
N THR A 21 0.89 9.87 -2.05
CA THR A 21 0.50 8.93 -0.99
C THR A 21 -0.48 7.88 -1.51
N ARG A 22 -1.46 8.30 -2.31
CA ARG A 22 -2.45 7.39 -2.92
C ARG A 22 -1.77 6.36 -3.83
N GLU A 23 -0.86 6.80 -4.70
CA GLU A 23 -0.17 5.89 -5.63
C GLU A 23 0.79 4.94 -4.91
N LEU A 24 1.50 5.38 -3.87
CA LEU A 24 2.33 4.50 -3.04
C LEU A 24 1.51 3.40 -2.35
N ILE A 25 0.31 3.74 -1.82
CA ILE A 25 -0.59 2.75 -1.22
C ILE A 25 -1.09 1.75 -2.27
N PHE A 26 -1.50 2.20 -3.45
CA PHE A 26 -1.94 1.30 -4.51
C PHE A 26 -0.80 0.42 -5.04
N PHE A 27 0.42 0.95 -5.14
CA PHE A 27 1.61 0.17 -5.45
C PHE A 27 1.85 -0.93 -4.40
N ALA A 28 1.88 -0.58 -3.11
CA ALA A 28 2.07 -1.54 -2.03
C ALA A 28 0.97 -2.61 -2.00
N ALA A 29 -0.30 -2.21 -2.18
CA ALA A 29 -1.42 -3.14 -2.26
C ALA A 29 -1.30 -4.10 -3.45
N SER A 30 -0.88 -3.61 -4.62
CA SER A 30 -0.66 -4.42 -5.82
C SER A 30 0.46 -5.44 -5.61
N ILE A 31 1.57 -5.04 -5.00
CA ILE A 31 2.66 -5.95 -4.61
C ILE A 31 2.15 -7.01 -3.62
N ALA A 32 1.41 -6.60 -2.58
CA ALA A 32 0.92 -7.51 -1.54
C ALA A 32 0.00 -8.62 -2.05
N ILE A 33 -0.69 -8.40 -3.18
CA ILE A 33 -1.57 -9.39 -3.83
C ILE A 33 -0.95 -10.05 -5.06
N GLY A 34 0.30 -9.71 -5.43
CA GLY A 34 0.96 -10.25 -6.61
C GLY A 34 0.42 -9.72 -7.95
N HIS A 35 -0.22 -8.55 -7.98
CA HIS A 35 -0.75 -7.94 -9.19
C HIS A 35 0.33 -7.09 -9.89
N GLU A 36 1.13 -7.73 -10.75
CA GLU A 36 2.28 -7.10 -11.40
C GLU A 36 1.92 -5.87 -12.26
N ASN A 37 0.86 -5.96 -13.07
CA ASN A 37 0.46 -4.87 -13.95
C ASN A 37 0.03 -3.63 -13.14
N GLY A 38 -0.75 -3.83 -12.08
CA GLY A 38 -1.10 -2.76 -11.13
C GLY A 38 0.13 -2.14 -10.50
N ALA A 39 1.07 -2.96 -10.03
CA ALA A 39 2.31 -2.47 -9.41
C ALA A 39 3.11 -1.60 -10.39
N LYS A 40 3.26 -2.01 -11.66
CA LYS A 40 3.96 -1.21 -12.69
C LYS A 40 3.27 0.14 -12.94
N ILE A 41 1.95 0.15 -13.05
CA ILE A 41 1.16 1.37 -13.28
C ILE A 41 1.32 2.35 -12.12
N HIS A 42 1.13 1.87 -10.89
CA HIS A 42 1.17 2.72 -9.70
C HIS A 42 2.59 3.17 -9.34
N LEU A 43 3.62 2.36 -9.65
CA LEU A 43 5.02 2.78 -9.55
C LEU A 43 5.33 3.96 -10.47
N GLY A 44 4.87 3.91 -11.73
CA GLY A 44 5.05 5.01 -12.68
C GLY A 44 4.40 6.31 -12.19
N LYS A 45 3.14 6.22 -11.78
CA LYS A 45 2.39 7.38 -11.25
C LYS A 45 2.97 7.94 -9.96
N ALA A 46 3.48 7.10 -9.07
CA ALA A 46 4.15 7.55 -7.86
C ALA A 46 5.40 8.37 -8.18
N ARG A 47 6.21 7.93 -9.16
CA ARG A 47 7.39 8.68 -9.65
C ARG A 47 7.00 10.01 -10.31
N GLU A 48 5.94 10.03 -11.11
CA GLU A 48 5.38 11.27 -11.68
C GLU A 48 4.95 12.26 -10.57
N CYS A 49 4.49 11.75 -9.43
CA CYS A 49 4.17 12.55 -8.25
C CYS A 49 5.38 12.90 -7.36
N GLY A 50 6.61 12.57 -7.80
CA GLY A 50 7.85 12.87 -7.07
C GLY A 50 8.15 11.94 -5.90
N ALA A 51 7.69 10.69 -5.94
CA ALA A 51 8.14 9.68 -4.97
C ALA A 51 9.63 9.35 -5.17
N SER A 52 10.36 9.36 -4.06
CA SER A 52 11.75 8.91 -4.00
C SER A 52 11.86 7.39 -4.05
N GLU A 53 13.02 6.86 -4.44
CA GLU A 53 13.25 5.42 -4.43
C GLU A 53 13.26 4.85 -3.00
N GLU A 54 13.61 5.66 -2.00
CA GLU A 54 13.47 5.34 -0.58
C GLU A 54 12.01 5.12 -0.18
N GLU A 55 11.10 6.05 -0.55
CA GLU A 55 9.66 5.90 -0.28
C GLU A 55 9.04 4.70 -0.99
N ILE A 56 9.47 4.42 -2.23
CA ILE A 56 9.04 3.25 -3.01
C ILE A 56 9.51 1.96 -2.32
N THR A 57 10.76 1.93 -1.87
CA THR A 57 11.35 0.77 -1.17
C THR A 57 10.67 0.53 0.17
N GLU A 58 10.46 1.58 0.95
CA GLU A 58 9.73 1.48 2.21
C GLU A 58 8.29 0.97 2.01
N SER A 59 7.61 1.41 0.94
CA SER A 59 6.28 0.89 0.58
C SER A 59 6.28 -0.61 0.29
N MET A 60 7.34 -1.15 -0.33
CA MET A 60 7.49 -2.60 -0.53
C MET A 60 7.66 -3.35 0.80
N VAL A 61 8.42 -2.79 1.75
CA VAL A 61 8.58 -3.38 3.09
C VAL A 61 7.24 -3.49 3.80
N TYR A 62 6.39 -2.46 3.72
CA TYR A 62 5.03 -2.51 4.30
C TYR A 62 4.10 -3.46 3.55
N ALA A 63 4.28 -3.68 2.24
CA ALA A 63 3.52 -4.69 1.51
C ALA A 63 3.77 -6.11 2.07
N MET A 64 4.95 -6.37 2.62
CA MET A 64 5.34 -7.68 3.19
C MET A 64 4.70 -7.99 4.55
N GLN A 65 3.92 -7.07 5.15
CA GLN A 65 3.34 -7.23 6.50
C GLN A 65 2.56 -8.54 6.70
N ARG A 66 1.95 -9.08 5.63
CA ARG A 66 1.17 -10.33 5.67
C ARG A 66 2.02 -11.53 6.14
N ALA A 67 3.30 -11.57 5.79
CA ALA A 67 4.23 -12.58 6.28
C ALA A 67 4.72 -12.26 7.70
N THR A 68 5.06 -10.99 7.96
CA THR A 68 5.59 -10.53 9.25
C THR A 68 4.61 -10.72 10.40
N ALA A 69 3.31 -10.54 10.18
CA ALA A 69 2.29 -10.72 11.22
C ALA A 69 2.25 -12.15 11.76
N LYS A 70 2.38 -13.17 10.89
CA LYS A 70 2.43 -14.58 11.31
C LYS A 70 3.70 -14.89 12.09
N VAL A 71 4.85 -14.39 11.65
CA VAL A 71 6.13 -14.56 12.36
C VAL A 71 6.08 -13.89 13.73
N ARG A 72 5.56 -12.66 13.82
CA ARG A 72 5.41 -11.93 15.08
C ARG A 72 4.45 -12.64 16.04
N TYR A 73 3.34 -13.16 15.51
CA TYR A 73 2.38 -13.94 16.30
C TYR A 73 3.02 -15.22 16.86
N LEU A 74 3.74 -15.98 16.03
CA LEU A 74 4.46 -17.17 16.46
C LEU A 74 5.51 -16.84 17.54
N GLY A 75 6.34 -15.83 17.31
CA GLY A 75 7.37 -15.41 18.27
C GLY A 75 6.80 -14.98 19.61
N ARG A 76 5.70 -14.20 19.59
CA ARG A 76 4.98 -13.81 20.80
C ARG A 76 4.53 -15.03 21.62
N ASN A 77 3.87 -15.99 20.96
CA ASN A 77 3.36 -17.19 21.62
C ASN A 77 4.46 -18.12 22.18
N LEU A 78 5.71 -18.00 21.69
CA LEU A 78 6.86 -18.74 22.21
C LEU A 78 7.49 -18.06 23.43
N ILE A 79 7.47 -16.73 23.49
CA ILE A 79 8.03 -15.95 24.60
C ILE A 79 7.07 -15.90 25.80
N GLU A 80 5.77 -15.90 25.54
CA GLU A 80 4.72 -15.84 26.57
C GLU A 80 4.42 -17.20 27.25
N LYS A 81 5.17 -18.27 26.90
CA LYS A 81 5.13 -19.59 27.55
C LYS A 81 6.32 -19.78 28.49
#